data_AF-A0A914UG59-F1
#
_entry.id   AF-A0A914UG59-F1
#
_cell.length_a   1.000
_cell.length_b   1.000
_cell.length_c   1.000
_cell.angle_alpha   90.00
_cell.angle_beta   90.00
_cell.angle_gamma   90.00
#
_symmetry.space_group_name_H-M   'P 1'
#
loop_
_entity.id
_entity.type
_entity.pdbx_description
1 polymer ?
#
loop_
_entity_poly.entity_id
_entity_poly.type
_entity_poly.pdbx_seq_one_letter_code
_entity_poly.pdbx_strand_id
1 'polypeptide(L)'
;MVQKVPKVLTPPFPLEGKYPTTLERYSINVYNGMYNRLFPVRPWLFTTSLVGSYALFSSNQASFILSRLPNPFPASKIFQITRVSLLSLLAAYSPVFILRQILKRFIFSYKGFLFEKKPSLTTKIWA
;
A
#
# COMPACT_ATOMS: atom_id res chain seq x y z
N MET A 1 -9.87 55.36 -23.23
CA MET A 1 -9.13 54.27 -22.55
C MET A 1 -10.09 53.10 -22.38
N VAL A 2 -9.86 51.98 -23.06
CA VAL A 2 -10.74 50.80 -22.98
C VAL A 2 -10.36 49.99 -21.73
N GLN A 3 -11.23 49.98 -20.71
CA GLN A 3 -11.05 49.12 -19.54
C GLN A 3 -11.18 47.65 -19.99
N LYS A 4 -10.07 46.90 -19.89
CA LYS A 4 -10.11 45.44 -20.04
C LYS A 4 -10.81 44.87 -18.80
N VAL A 5 -12.03 44.37 -18.97
CA VAL A 5 -12.72 43.60 -17.95
C VAL A 5 -11.88 42.35 -17.64
N PRO A 6 -11.55 42.07 -16.37
CA PRO A 6 -10.77 40.88 -16.03
C PRO A 6 -11.56 39.63 -16.41
N LYS A 7 -10.92 38.73 -17.17
CA LYS A 7 -11.47 37.41 -17.50
C LYS A 7 -11.74 36.67 -16.20
N VAL A 8 -13.01 36.39 -15.91
CA VAL A 8 -13.39 35.49 -14.82
C VAL A 8 -12.81 34.12 -15.17
N LEU A 9 -11.79 33.70 -14.42
CA LEU A 9 -11.18 32.38 -14.58
C LEU A 9 -12.19 31.34 -14.11
N THR A 10 -12.83 30.65 -15.04
CA THR A 10 -13.60 29.47 -14.71
C THR A 10 -12.64 28.35 -14.31
N PRO A 11 -12.87 27.68 -13.18
CA PRO A 11 -12.04 26.55 -12.77
C PRO A 11 -12.15 25.43 -13.82
N PRO A 12 -11.07 24.68 -14.07
CA PRO A 12 -11.06 23.62 -15.08
C PRO A 12 -11.98 22.44 -14.74
N PHE A 13 -12.49 22.38 -13.50
CA PHE A 13 -13.43 21.36 -13.03
C PHE A 13 -14.66 22.04 -12.42
N PRO A 14 -15.86 21.49 -12.62
CA PRO A 14 -17.07 22.01 -12.00
C PRO A 14 -16.88 22.02 -10.48
N LEU A 15 -17.00 23.19 -9.87
CA LEU A 15 -17.03 23.36 -8.41
C LEU A 15 -18.39 22.96 -7.83
N GLU A 16 -19.27 22.33 -8.61
CA GLU A 16 -20.63 21.90 -8.23
C GLU A 16 -20.64 20.76 -7.18
N GLY A 17 -19.49 20.46 -6.57
CA GLY A 17 -19.38 19.52 -5.48
C GLY A 17 -19.63 20.19 -4.13
N LYS A 18 -20.42 19.53 -3.28
CA LYS A 18 -20.42 19.78 -1.84
C LYS A 18 -18.98 19.66 -1.33
N TYR A 19 -18.52 20.66 -0.58
CA TYR A 19 -17.22 20.61 0.08
C TYR A 19 -17.19 19.43 1.07
N PRO A 20 -16.14 18.60 1.06
CA PRO A 20 -16.20 17.36 1.81
C PRO A 20 -16.20 17.64 3.31
N THR A 21 -17.05 16.92 4.03
CA THR A 21 -17.12 16.97 5.49
C THR A 21 -15.80 16.48 6.12
N THR A 22 -15.59 16.78 7.40
CA THR A 22 -14.39 16.32 8.14
C THR A 22 -14.22 14.80 8.10
N LEU A 23 -15.33 14.06 8.21
CA LEU A 23 -15.36 12.60 8.13
C LEU A 23 -15.04 12.10 6.72
N GLU A 24 -15.60 12.73 5.69
CA GLU A 24 -15.29 12.38 4.29
C GLU A 24 -13.80 12.55 4.01
N ARG A 25 -13.21 13.69 4.42
CA ARG A 25 -11.76 13.92 4.29
C ARG A 25 -10.94 12.87 5.01
N TYR A 26 -11.33 12.52 6.24
CA TYR A 26 -10.66 11.49 7.00
C TYR A 26 -10.70 10.15 6.27
N SER A 27 -11.88 9.73 5.79
CA SER A 27 -12.05 8.48 5.04
C SER A 27 -11.23 8.44 3.76
N ILE A 28 -11.19 9.56 3.01
CA ILE A 28 -10.40 9.72 1.80
C ILE A 28 -8.91 9.62 2.11
N ASN A 29 -8.44 10.27 3.18
CA ASN A 29 -7.04 10.21 3.60
C ASN A 29 -6.63 8.80 4.02
N VAL A 30 -7.50 8.09 4.74
CA VAL A 30 -7.26 6.69 5.14
C VAL A 30 -7.19 5.80 3.90
N TYR A 31 -8.16 5.91 2.99
CA TYR A 31 -8.20 5.13 1.75
C TYR A 31 -6.96 5.39 0.89
N ASN A 32 -6.61 6.65 0.66
CA ASN A 32 -5.43 7.04 -0.09
C ASN A 32 -4.14 6.55 0.58
N GLY A 33 -4.05 6.64 1.91
CA GLY A 33 -2.93 6.10 2.68
C GLY A 33 -2.77 4.59 2.49
N MET A 34 -3.86 3.83 2.56
CA MET A 34 -3.86 2.38 2.30
C MET A 34 -3.47 2.07 0.86
N TYR A 35 -4.08 2.74 -0.12
CA TYR A 35 -3.79 2.57 -1.53
C TYR A 35 -2.30 2.80 -1.83
N ASN A 36 -1.73 3.89 -1.29
CA ASN A 36 -0.32 4.23 -1.48
C ASN A 36 0.64 3.26 -0.80
N ARG A 37 0.27 2.68 0.35
CA ARG A 37 1.08 1.68 1.08
C ARG A 37 0.97 0.29 0.48
N LEU A 38 -0.17 -0.06 -0.08
CA LEU A 38 -0.42 -1.37 -0.68
C LEU A 38 -0.09 -1.43 -2.17
N PHE A 39 0.22 -0.29 -2.81
CA PHE A 39 0.71 -0.28 -4.19
C PHE A 39 1.82 -1.32 -4.41
N PRO A 40 1.73 -2.16 -5.45
CA PRO A 40 0.79 -2.11 -6.58
C PRO A 40 -0.54 -2.87 -6.39
N VAL A 41 -0.73 -3.51 -5.24
CA VAL A 41 -1.89 -4.37 -4.98
C VAL A 41 -3.09 -3.52 -4.53
N ARG A 42 -4.29 -3.83 -5.04
CA ARG A 42 -5.51 -3.14 -4.65
C ARG A 42 -5.88 -3.47 -3.19
N PRO A 43 -6.39 -2.51 -2.39
CA PRO A 43 -6.70 -2.76 -0.97
C PRO A 43 -7.64 -3.94 -0.71
N TRP A 44 -8.64 -4.16 -1.55
CA TRP A 44 -9.59 -5.27 -1.37
C TRP A 44 -8.97 -6.66 -1.61
N LEU A 45 -7.96 -6.77 -2.49
CA LEU A 45 -7.19 -8.01 -2.67
C LEU A 45 -6.31 -8.30 -1.47
N PHE A 46 -5.75 -7.23 -0.87
CA PHE A 46 -4.99 -7.36 0.36
C PHE A 46 -5.88 -7.85 1.52
N THR A 47 -7.10 -7.32 1.64
CA THR A 47 -8.03 -7.77 2.69
C THR A 47 -8.43 -9.23 2.54
N THR A 48 -8.66 -9.72 1.32
CA THR A 48 -8.98 -11.15 1.12
C THR A 48 -7.79 -12.04 1.48
N SER A 49 -6.57 -11.63 1.12
CA SER A 49 -5.33 -12.33 1.51
C SER A 49 -5.13 -12.36 3.02
N LEU A 50 -5.39 -11.23 3.70
CA LEU A 50 -5.30 -11.12 5.16
C LEU A 50 -6.32 -11.99 5.88
N VAL A 51 -7.57 -12.00 5.42
CA VAL A 51 -8.62 -12.86 6.00
C VAL A 51 -8.27 -14.33 5.77
N GLY A 52 -7.79 -14.69 4.57
CA GLY A 52 -7.35 -16.04 4.25
C GLY A 52 -6.18 -16.50 5.13
N SER A 53 -5.14 -15.66 5.29
CA SER A 53 -4.00 -15.99 6.13
C SER A 53 -4.38 -16.09 7.61
N TYR A 54 -5.27 -15.23 8.09
CA TYR A 54 -5.80 -15.30 9.44
C TYR A 54 -6.58 -16.60 9.67
N ALA A 55 -7.48 -16.96 8.76
CA ALA A 55 -8.25 -18.20 8.85
C ALA A 55 -7.31 -19.41 8.93
N LEU A 56 -6.30 -19.48 8.06
CA LEU A 56 -5.31 -20.56 8.05
C LEU A 56 -4.52 -20.67 9.35
N PHE A 57 -4.09 -19.55 9.93
CA PHE A 57 -3.34 -19.55 11.20
C PHE A 57 -4.24 -19.80 12.42
N SER A 58 -5.52 -19.48 12.34
CA SER A 58 -6.48 -19.73 13.41
C SER A 58 -6.93 -21.20 13.45
N SER A 59 -7.09 -21.85 12.29
CA SER A 59 -7.53 -23.24 12.19
C SER A 59 -6.40 -24.24 12.40
N ASN A 60 -5.18 -23.93 11.92
CA ASN A 60 -4.00 -24.75 12.17
C ASN A 60 -3.26 -24.24 13.41
N GLN A 61 -3.45 -24.91 14.54
CA GLN A 61 -2.64 -24.70 15.77
C GLN A 61 -1.13 -24.90 15.55
N ALA A 62 -0.73 -25.50 14.42
CA ALA A 62 0.63 -25.93 14.12
C ALA A 62 1.17 -25.36 12.81
N SER A 63 1.08 -24.05 12.57
CA SER A 63 2.08 -23.49 11.66
C SER A 63 3.45 -23.69 12.32
N PHE A 64 4.38 -24.35 11.63
CA PHE A 64 5.77 -24.54 12.06
C PHE A 64 6.40 -23.23 12.58
N ILE A 65 5.94 -22.09 12.06
CA ILE A 65 6.32 -20.74 12.46
C ILE A 65 5.78 -20.38 13.86
N LEU A 66 4.51 -20.70 14.16
CA LEU A 66 3.92 -20.51 15.50
C LEU A 66 4.55 -21.45 16.54
N SER A 67 4.94 -22.68 16.19
CA SER A 67 5.59 -23.57 17.15
C SER A 67 7.04 -23.17 17.45
N ARG A 68 7.72 -22.48 16.53
CA ARG A 68 9.14 -22.08 16.67
C ARG A 68 9.35 -20.74 17.37
N LEU A 69 8.31 -19.90 17.41
CA LEU A 69 8.35 -18.62 18.10
C LEU A 69 8.06 -18.83 19.60
N PRO A 70 8.89 -18.28 20.50
CA PRO A 70 8.69 -18.42 21.94
C PRO A 70 7.34 -17.82 22.33
N ASN A 71 6.60 -18.52 23.18
CA ASN A 71 5.32 -18.06 23.71
C ASN A 71 5.52 -17.62 25.17
N PRO A 72 5.85 -16.33 25.42
CA PRO A 72 6.15 -15.85 26.77
C PRO A 72 4.92 -15.88 27.70
N PHE A 73 3.70 -15.89 27.14
CA PHE A 73 2.45 -15.86 27.90
C PHE A 73 1.44 -16.87 27.34
N PRO A 74 1.58 -18.18 27.66
CA PRO A 74 0.74 -19.23 27.08
C PRO A 74 -0.73 -19.15 27.52
N ALA A 75 -1.01 -18.57 28.69
CA ALA A 75 -2.34 -18.59 29.31
C ALA A 75 -3.33 -17.53 28.79
N SER A 76 -2.85 -16.43 28.18
CA SER A 76 -3.72 -15.33 27.80
C SER A 76 -4.27 -15.49 26.37
N LYS A 77 -5.60 -15.68 26.25
CA LYS A 77 -6.29 -15.75 24.95
C LYS A 77 -6.07 -14.51 24.07
N ILE A 78 -5.98 -13.34 24.71
CA ILE A 78 -5.71 -12.06 24.03
C ILE A 78 -4.36 -12.10 23.31
N PHE A 79 -3.32 -12.63 23.96
CA PHE A 79 -1.99 -12.73 23.37
C PHE A 79 -1.96 -13.71 22.19
N GLN A 80 -2.73 -14.78 22.27
CA GLN A 80 -2.88 -15.71 21.15
C GLN A 80 -3.55 -15.04 19.94
N ILE A 81 -4.62 -14.28 20.15
CA ILE A 81 -5.31 -13.54 19.08
C ILE A 81 -4.39 -12.49 18.45
N THR A 82 -3.70 -11.68 19.25
CA THR A 82 -2.79 -10.65 18.73
C THR A 82 -1.65 -11.27 17.96
N ARG A 83 -1.09 -12.38 18.44
CA ARG A 83 -0.05 -13.14 17.74
C ARG A 83 -0.50 -13.66 16.37
N VAL A 84 -1.66 -14.30 16.31
CA VAL A 84 -2.23 -14.80 15.04
C VAL A 84 -2.50 -13.63 14.08
N SER A 85 -3.04 -12.52 14.59
CA SER A 85 -3.29 -11.33 13.78
C SER A 85 -2.00 -10.73 13.21
N LEU A 86 -0.93 -10.65 14.01
CA LEU A 86 0.35 -10.11 13.57
C LEU A 86 1.02 -11.01 12.52
N LEU A 87 0.96 -12.33 12.71
CA LEU A 87 1.46 -13.28 11.71
C LEU A 87 0.66 -13.23 10.41
N SER A 88 -0.68 -13.11 10.50
CA SER A 88 -1.54 -12.97 9.32
C SER A 88 -1.23 -11.69 8.52
N LEU A 89 -0.97 -10.58 9.21
CA LEU A 89 -0.54 -9.31 8.63
C LEU A 89 0.81 -9.44 7.94
N LEU A 90 1.80 -10.03 8.61
CA LEU A 90 3.13 -10.25 8.05
C LEU A 90 3.08 -11.14 6.81
N ALA A 91 2.33 -12.25 6.88
CA ALA A 91 2.16 -13.17 5.76
C ALA A 91 1.50 -12.50 4.56
N ALA A 92 0.44 -11.71 4.78
CA ALA A 92 -0.28 -11.02 3.71
C ALA A 92 0.51 -9.83 3.14
N TYR A 93 1.29 -9.13 3.96
CA TYR A 93 2.03 -7.93 3.55
C TYR A 93 3.39 -8.24 2.91
N SER A 94 4.06 -9.32 3.32
CA SER A 94 5.34 -9.77 2.75
C SER A 94 5.36 -9.78 1.21
N PRO A 95 4.41 -10.43 0.50
CA PRO A 95 4.42 -10.42 -0.97
C PRO A 95 4.22 -9.03 -1.57
N VAL A 96 3.39 -8.18 -0.95
CA VAL A 96 3.18 -6.79 -1.40
C VAL A 96 4.49 -5.98 -1.28
N PHE A 97 5.20 -6.16 -0.18
CA PHE A 97 6.48 -5.50 0.06
C PHE A 97 7.53 -5.95 -0.95
N ILE A 98 7.68 -7.26 -1.18
CA ILE A 98 8.62 -7.81 -2.16
C ILE A 98 8.30 -7.27 -3.56
N LEU A 99 7.03 -7.32 -3.96
CA LEU A 99 6.58 -6.82 -5.26
C LEU A 99 6.89 -5.33 -5.44
N ARG A 100 6.68 -4.52 -4.39
CA ARG A 100 7.06 -3.11 -4.39
C ARG A 100 8.57 -2.92 -4.57
N GLN A 101 9.41 -3.71 -3.89
CA GLN A 101 10.86 -3.61 -4.04
C GLN A 101 11.31 -3.98 -5.45
N ILE A 102 10.70 -5.00 -6.05
CA ILE A 102 10.94 -5.39 -7.45
C ILE A 102 10.54 -4.23 -8.37
N LEU A 103 9.32 -3.71 -8.27
CA LEU A 103 8.87 -2.59 -9.11
C LEU A 103 9.75 -1.35 -8.97
N LYS A 104 10.17 -1.02 -7.75
CA LYS A 104 11.10 0.09 -7.48
C LYS A 104 12.45 -0.11 -8.17
N ARG A 105 12.98 -1.33 -8.16
CA ARG A 105 14.28 -1.64 -8.76
C ARG A 105 14.22 -1.78 -10.28
N PHE A 106 13.14 -2.30 -10.85
CA PHE A 106 13.07 -2.56 -12.29
C PHE A 106 12.38 -1.42 -13.06
N ILE A 107 11.12 -1.10 -12.72
CA ILE A 107 10.32 -0.15 -13.51
C ILE A 107 10.74 1.30 -13.31
N PHE A 108 10.98 1.70 -12.06
CA PHE A 108 11.40 3.08 -11.79
C PHE A 108 12.85 3.33 -12.20
N SER A 109 13.72 2.32 -12.11
CA SER A 109 15.07 2.39 -12.67
C SER A 109 15.04 2.54 -14.20
N TYR A 110 14.15 1.83 -14.89
CA TYR A 110 13.95 1.97 -16.34
C TYR A 110 13.45 3.37 -16.74
N LYS A 111 12.57 3.99 -15.94
CA LYS A 111 12.16 5.38 -16.21
C LYS A 111 13.31 6.37 -16.01
N GLY A 112 14.18 6.16 -15.02
CA GLY A 112 15.39 6.97 -14.84
C GLY A 112 16.31 6.91 -16.06
N PHE A 113 16.51 5.71 -16.61
CA PHE A 113 17.29 5.45 -17.83
C PHE A 113 16.83 6.30 -19.02
N LEU A 114 15.51 6.45 -19.24
CA LEU A 114 14.97 7.18 -20.42
C LEU A 114 15.29 8.68 -20.41
N PHE A 115 15.68 9.24 -19.27
CA PHE A 115 16.00 10.67 -19.12
C PHE A 115 17.49 10.93 -18.86
N GLU A 116 18.36 9.91 -18.92
CA GLU A 116 19.81 10.09 -18.79
C GLU A 116 20.41 10.68 -20.06
N LYS A 117 21.10 11.83 -19.96
CA LYS A 117 21.84 12.46 -21.08
C LYS A 117 23.13 11.70 -21.45
N LYS A 118 23.69 10.90 -20.54
CA LYS A 118 24.84 10.02 -20.77
C LYS A 118 24.53 8.65 -20.14
N PRO A 119 24.68 7.54 -20.89
CA PRO A 119 24.26 6.23 -20.42
C PRO A 119 25.12 5.75 -19.24
N SER A 120 24.51 5.47 -18.09
CA SER A 120 25.16 4.79 -16.96
C SER A 120 25.52 3.32 -17.28
N LEU A 121 26.38 2.68 -16.48
CA LEU A 121 26.76 1.27 -16.71
C LEU A 121 25.56 0.31 -16.68
N THR A 122 24.57 0.61 -15.84
CA THR A 122 23.28 -0.09 -15.79
C THR A 122 22.51 0.07 -17.10
N THR A 123 22.60 1.23 -17.76
CA THR A 123 21.99 1.52 -19.06
C THR A 123 22.61 0.71 -20.19
N LYS A 124 23.92 0.42 -20.14
CA LYS A 124 24.59 -0.42 -21.15
C LYS A 124 24.25 -1.91 -21.06
N ILE A 125 23.90 -2.40 -19.87
CA ILE A 125 23.58 -3.84 -19.66
C ILE A 125 22.15 -4.17 -20.15
N TRP A 126 21.28 -3.17 -20.23
CA TRP A 126 19.88 -3.31 -20.65
C TRP A 126 19.60 -2.91 -22.11
N ALA A 127 20.59 -2.37 -22.84
CA ALA A 127 20.52 -2.07 -24.27
C ALA A 127 20.96 -3.28 -25.10
#